data_AF-A0A7S0Q047-F1
#
_entry.id   AF-A0A7S0Q047-F1
#
_cell.length_a   1.000
_cell.length_b   1.000
_cell.length_c   1.000
_cell.angle_alpha   90.00
_cell.angle_beta   90.00
_cell.angle_gamma   90.00
#
_symmetry.space_group_name_H-M   'P 1'
#
loop_
_entity.id
_entity.type
_entity.pdbx_description
1 polymer ?
#
loop_
_entity_poly.entity_id
_entity_poly.type
_entity_poly.pdbx_seq_one_letter_code
_entity_poly.pdbx_strand_id
1 'polypeptide(L)'
;PNGKPTRPPLSVSLPIESLLAELTTHLAAKCGVPVSQQVLSRSGLTLDPAASLYDNGFEGGVTGYRVALALKGAPERPSVLAYTHRSLSSLSDDNISTLDISKLTKAFLTQADFEDDEQCQPPPSPRKKGSFEGIHRQKLAEMEQKLKALEEANTRLKKEAAAAGGALDDEMEMQVRKAYTDKLAEVIAMRGSGSGKVDARVFDEYNELMVQLSDSDLGEMYKCFMLLYTDEWTDETLETLGIPHPEGDEDLPQTTIGFSEMMAIKIGELIDQPRQARIQALASSRQKKKDAEAQRQKELAKQRLLMESAAAQKAIRERVFEALIPMWTLLASGGGDQAEARRFSRKAELKLLVSTPEEMKAYSNYTWQNMASSGLRQSELFGLLCVLNGPRVPGQAESFKLIVQKKVGAELPPEPAVSDMCALPKWARGGGRGVEAMWAGKEVVHAA
;
A
#
# COMPACT_ATOMS: atom_id res chain seq x y z
N PRO A 1 -18.22 32.99 30.93
CA PRO A 1 -19.04 31.76 30.85
C PRO A 1 -19.71 31.60 29.47
N ASN A 2 -18.96 31.04 28.53
CA ASN A 2 -19.41 30.27 27.35
C ASN A 2 -18.14 29.84 26.61
N GLY A 3 -17.35 28.98 27.27
CA GLY A 3 -16.13 28.42 26.71
C GLY A 3 -16.47 27.44 25.61
N LYS A 4 -16.58 27.93 24.37
CA LYS A 4 -16.60 27.05 23.20
C LYS A 4 -15.28 26.27 23.20
N PRO A 5 -15.29 24.95 22.96
CA PRO A 5 -14.06 24.17 22.89
C PRO A 5 -13.18 24.75 21.77
N THR A 6 -12.08 25.39 22.15
CA THR A 6 -11.05 25.83 21.22
C THR A 6 -10.35 24.58 20.73
N ARG A 7 -10.59 24.21 19.46
CA ARG A 7 -9.82 23.14 18.82
C ARG A 7 -8.32 23.49 18.93
N PRO A 8 -7.46 22.50 19.23
CA PRO A 8 -6.02 22.74 19.25
C PRO A 8 -5.57 23.27 17.88
N PRO A 9 -4.58 24.17 17.84
CA PRO A 9 -4.08 24.69 16.58
C PRO A 9 -3.51 23.54 15.73
N LEU A 10 -3.80 23.55 14.44
CA LEU A 10 -3.23 22.62 13.49
C LEU A 10 -1.78 22.99 13.23
N SER A 11 -0.88 22.02 13.38
CA SER A 11 0.54 22.15 13.05
C SER A 11 0.87 21.49 11.71
N VAL A 12 1.64 22.16 10.87
CA VAL A 12 2.20 21.63 9.61
C VAL A 12 3.67 22.02 9.56
N SER A 13 4.53 21.09 9.16
CA SER A 13 5.98 21.29 9.00
C SER A 13 6.33 21.13 7.52
N LEU A 14 6.87 22.18 6.90
CA LEU A 14 7.32 22.19 5.51
C LEU A 14 8.69 22.89 5.38
N PRO A 15 9.52 22.50 4.40
CA PRO A 15 10.69 23.27 3.99
C PRO A 15 10.32 24.71 3.60
N ILE A 16 11.22 25.67 3.80
CA ILE A 16 10.95 27.08 3.49
C ILE A 16 10.85 27.33 1.97
N GLU A 17 11.45 26.46 1.17
CA GLU A 17 11.45 26.49 -0.28
C GLU A 17 10.15 25.94 -0.90
N SER A 18 9.30 25.27 -0.10
CA SER A 18 8.02 24.72 -0.58
C SER A 18 7.09 25.81 -1.11
N LEU A 19 6.31 25.46 -2.14
CA LEU A 19 5.24 26.33 -2.65
C LEU A 19 4.08 26.43 -1.64
N LEU A 20 3.42 27.59 -1.59
CA LEU A 20 2.25 27.77 -0.73
C LEU A 20 1.12 26.79 -1.07
N ALA A 21 1.02 26.35 -2.33
CA ALA A 21 0.09 25.31 -2.77
C ALA A 21 0.27 23.94 -2.06
N GLU A 22 1.49 23.62 -1.62
CA GLU A 22 1.75 22.41 -0.83
C GLU A 22 1.15 22.53 0.56
N LEU A 23 1.30 23.71 1.19
CA LEU A 23 0.70 24.00 2.49
C LEU A 23 -0.84 23.90 2.45
N THR A 24 -1.49 24.46 1.43
CA THR A 24 -2.97 24.37 1.28
C THR A 24 -3.43 22.93 1.07
N THR A 25 -2.65 22.12 0.36
CA THR A 25 -2.92 20.68 0.17
C THR A 25 -2.84 19.92 1.49
N HIS A 26 -1.79 20.17 2.30
CA HIS A 26 -1.68 19.57 3.64
C HIS A 26 -2.81 20.02 4.57
N LEU A 27 -3.22 21.28 4.50
CA LEU A 27 -4.36 21.79 5.27
C LEU A 27 -5.68 21.19 4.81
N ALA A 28 -5.86 20.93 3.50
CA ALA A 28 -7.04 20.26 2.98
C ALA A 28 -7.20 18.87 3.58
N ALA A 29 -6.10 18.11 3.61
CA ALA A 29 -6.07 16.76 4.16
C ALA A 29 -6.36 16.74 5.67
N LYS A 30 -5.84 17.69 6.45
CA LYS A 30 -6.04 17.74 7.90
C LYS A 30 -7.40 18.33 8.32
N CYS A 31 -7.90 19.32 7.58
CA CYS A 31 -9.12 20.05 7.96
C CYS A 31 -10.38 19.54 7.25
N GLY A 32 -10.24 18.74 6.19
CA GLY A 32 -11.35 18.30 5.35
C GLY A 32 -11.95 19.40 4.47
N VAL A 33 -11.25 20.53 4.30
CA VAL A 33 -11.69 21.67 3.48
C VAL A 33 -11.02 21.58 2.11
N PRO A 34 -11.76 21.49 0.98
CA PRO A 34 -11.18 21.45 -0.36
C PRO A 34 -10.28 22.67 -0.63
N VAL A 35 -9.14 22.47 -1.32
CA VAL A 35 -8.19 23.55 -1.67
C VAL A 35 -8.87 24.72 -2.37
N SER A 36 -9.86 24.46 -3.22
CA SER A 36 -10.64 25.49 -3.93
C SER A 36 -11.45 26.44 -3.03
N GLN A 37 -11.67 26.07 -1.77
CA GLN A 37 -12.41 26.84 -0.78
C GLN A 37 -11.51 27.54 0.24
N GLN A 38 -10.19 27.33 0.18
CA GLN A 38 -9.24 27.87 1.14
C GLN A 38 -8.69 29.23 0.68
N VAL A 39 -8.67 30.19 1.59
CA VAL A 39 -7.89 31.43 1.45
C VAL A 39 -6.98 31.54 2.67
N LEU A 40 -5.67 31.61 2.42
CA LEU A 40 -4.68 31.79 3.48
C LEU A 40 -4.30 33.27 3.57
N SER A 41 -4.35 33.82 4.78
CA SER A 41 -3.84 35.15 5.05
C SER A 41 -2.90 35.17 6.24
N ARG A 42 -1.95 36.11 6.20
CA ARG A 42 -0.98 36.37 7.26
C ARG A 42 -0.96 37.86 7.55
N SER A 43 -1.18 38.24 8.80
CA SER A 43 -1.25 39.65 9.21
C SER A 43 -2.21 40.50 8.37
N GLY A 44 -3.32 39.89 7.90
CA GLY A 44 -4.31 40.55 7.05
C GLY A 44 -3.99 40.59 5.55
N LEU A 45 -2.81 40.11 5.12
CA LEU A 45 -2.44 40.02 3.71
C LEU A 45 -2.76 38.63 3.16
N THR A 46 -3.43 38.59 2.01
CA THR A 46 -3.70 37.33 1.30
C THR A 46 -2.40 36.83 0.68
N LEU A 47 -2.09 35.56 0.90
CA LEU A 47 -0.87 34.92 0.42
C LEU A 47 -1.04 34.45 -1.04
N ASP A 48 0.03 34.53 -1.84
CA ASP A 48 0.01 34.11 -3.24
C ASP A 48 0.25 32.58 -3.34
N PRO A 49 -0.72 31.80 -3.87
CA PRO A 49 -0.58 30.35 -4.00
C PRO A 49 0.52 29.89 -4.96
N ALA A 50 0.97 30.75 -5.89
CA ALA A 50 2.02 30.42 -6.85
C ALA A 50 3.44 30.69 -6.31
N ALA A 51 3.57 31.44 -5.22
CA ALA A 51 4.85 31.82 -4.64
C ALA A 51 5.31 30.84 -3.56
N SER A 52 6.61 30.82 -3.28
CA SER A 52 7.17 30.00 -2.20
C SER A 52 6.74 30.49 -0.81
N LEU A 53 6.92 29.67 0.22
CA LEU A 53 6.72 30.12 1.61
C LEU A 53 7.68 31.28 1.93
N TYR A 54 8.93 31.23 1.46
CA TYR A 54 9.87 32.35 1.62
C TYR A 54 9.38 33.65 0.97
N ASP A 55 8.85 33.59 -0.26
CA ASP A 55 8.35 34.77 -0.98
C ASP A 55 7.08 35.35 -0.32
N ASN A 56 6.29 34.48 0.33
CA ASN A 56 5.17 34.88 1.19
C ASN A 56 5.64 35.39 2.58
N GLY A 57 6.95 35.56 2.75
CA GLY A 57 7.64 36.16 3.89
C GLY A 57 7.78 35.25 5.10
N PHE A 58 7.64 33.93 4.96
CA PHE A 58 7.99 32.99 6.01
C PHE A 58 9.52 32.96 6.16
N GLU A 59 10.03 32.87 7.39
CA GLU A 59 11.45 32.82 7.68
C GLU A 59 11.82 31.46 8.27
N GLY A 60 12.99 30.95 7.89
CA GLY A 60 13.50 29.68 8.42
C GLY A 60 14.03 29.84 9.84
N GLY A 61 13.56 29.02 10.78
CA GLY A 61 14.03 29.03 12.18
C GLY A 61 13.07 29.70 13.18
N VAL A 62 11.98 30.30 12.71
CA VAL A 62 10.92 30.83 13.58
C VAL A 62 9.89 29.74 13.86
N THR A 63 9.74 29.35 15.13
CA THR A 63 8.76 28.35 15.54
C THR A 63 7.36 28.96 15.63
N GLY A 64 6.61 28.92 14.52
CA GLY A 64 5.16 29.06 14.52
C GLY A 64 4.62 30.37 13.94
N TYR A 65 4.14 30.32 12.70
CA TYR A 65 3.38 31.37 12.04
C TYR A 65 1.88 31.14 12.23
N ARG A 66 1.16 32.16 12.71
CA ARG A 66 -0.31 32.12 12.73
C ARG A 66 -0.84 32.48 11.33
N VAL A 67 -1.42 31.50 10.64
CA VAL A 67 -2.08 31.67 9.34
C VAL A 67 -3.59 31.58 9.56
N ALA A 68 -4.35 32.56 9.08
CA ALA A 68 -5.80 32.46 9.11
C ALA A 68 -6.28 31.69 7.88
N LEU A 69 -7.12 30.67 8.11
CA LEU A 69 -7.83 29.98 7.05
C LEU A 69 -9.24 30.56 6.97
N ALA A 70 -9.56 31.21 5.86
CA ALA A 70 -10.91 31.65 5.56
C ALA A 70 -11.54 30.75 4.50
N LEU A 71 -12.83 30.45 4.68
CA LEU A 71 -13.64 29.86 3.61
C LEU A 71 -14.12 30.98 2.70
N LYS A 72 -14.02 30.77 1.38
CA LYS A 72 -14.49 31.74 0.39
C LYS A 72 -15.97 32.08 0.63
N GLY A 73 -16.25 33.31 1.08
CA GLY A 73 -17.61 33.81 1.36
C GLY A 73 -18.11 33.66 2.80
N ALA A 74 -17.28 33.26 3.78
CA ALA A 74 -17.65 33.18 5.19
C ALA A 74 -16.75 34.06 6.10
N PRO A 75 -17.25 34.56 7.24
CA PRO A 75 -16.41 35.28 8.20
C PRO A 75 -15.36 34.37 8.85
N GLU A 76 -14.16 34.92 9.07
CA GLU A 76 -12.93 34.22 9.50
C GLU A 76 -13.08 33.30 10.73
N ARG A 77 -12.73 32.00 10.59
CA ARG A 77 -12.32 31.04 11.65
C ARG A 77 -11.68 29.80 10.98
N PRO A 78 -10.78 29.01 11.62
CA PRO A 78 -9.92 29.24 12.79
C PRO A 78 -8.45 29.55 12.42
N SER A 79 -7.65 29.96 13.40
CA SER A 79 -6.20 30.21 13.25
C SER A 79 -5.40 28.90 13.20
N VAL A 80 -4.56 28.74 12.18
CA VAL A 80 -3.61 27.63 11.97
C VAL A 80 -2.22 28.08 12.44
N LEU A 81 -1.43 27.18 13.05
CA LEU A 81 -0.01 27.45 13.36
C LEU A 81 0.88 26.65 12.39
N ALA A 82 1.49 27.32 11.43
CA ALA A 82 2.44 26.71 10.50
C ALA A 82 3.87 26.82 11.04
N TYR A 83 4.63 25.74 11.04
CA TYR A 83 6.04 25.74 11.45
C TYR A 83 6.91 25.54 10.20
N THR A 84 7.93 26.37 10.02
CA THR A 84 8.90 26.25 8.93
C THR A 84 10.26 25.95 9.52
N HIS A 85 10.90 24.89 9.03
CA HIS A 85 12.28 24.55 9.40
C HIS A 85 13.19 24.84 8.22
N ARG A 86 14.35 25.45 8.50
CA ARG A 86 15.41 25.62 7.50
C ARG A 86 16.13 24.28 7.34
N SER A 87 16.17 23.74 6.13
CA SER A 87 17.02 22.58 5.83
C SER A 87 18.48 23.01 6.02
N LEU A 88 19.22 22.33 6.89
CA LEU A 88 20.64 22.61 7.17
C LEU A 88 21.58 22.11 6.06
N SER A 89 21.06 21.82 4.87
CA SER A 89 21.81 21.23 3.74
C SER A 89 22.58 22.25 2.88
N SER A 90 22.74 23.50 3.31
CA SER A 90 23.44 24.54 2.52
C SER A 90 24.42 25.41 3.32
N LEU A 91 24.92 24.95 4.46
CA LEU A 91 26.07 25.57 5.13
C LEU A 91 27.32 24.81 4.69
N SER A 92 28.24 25.49 4.00
CA SER A 92 29.60 25.04 3.77
C SER A 92 30.29 24.74 5.11
N ASP A 93 31.07 23.67 5.16
CA ASP A 93 31.69 23.06 6.35
C ASP A 93 32.61 23.96 7.21
N ASP A 94 32.86 25.21 6.84
CA ASP A 94 33.91 26.04 7.47
C ASP A 94 33.48 26.87 8.69
N ASN A 95 32.28 26.71 9.26
CA ASN A 95 31.87 27.52 10.43
C ASN A 95 31.26 26.77 11.62
N ILE A 96 31.37 25.43 11.69
CA ILE A 96 30.89 24.63 12.84
C ILE A 96 32.05 24.28 13.78
N SER A 97 32.81 25.28 14.23
CA SER A 97 33.87 25.07 15.22
C SER A 97 33.87 26.07 16.39
N THR A 98 32.85 26.94 16.51
CA THR A 98 32.81 27.94 17.59
C THR A 98 31.42 28.16 18.20
N LEU A 99 30.69 27.09 18.52
CA LEU A 99 29.58 27.16 19.49
C LEU A 99 29.95 26.38 20.76
N ASP A 100 30.55 27.09 21.69
CA ASP A 100 30.96 26.61 23.02
C ASP A 100 29.73 26.46 23.93
N ILE A 101 29.10 25.27 23.88
CA ILE A 101 27.92 24.87 24.68
C ILE A 101 28.18 25.02 26.20
N SER A 102 29.45 25.04 26.62
CA SER A 102 29.88 25.26 28.01
C SER A 102 29.49 26.64 28.55
N LYS A 103 29.37 27.66 27.69
CA LYS A 103 29.06 29.05 28.11
C LYS A 103 27.57 29.29 28.34
N LEU A 104 26.69 28.53 27.67
CA LEU A 104 25.24 28.62 27.85
C LEU A 104 24.77 28.01 29.17
N THR A 105 25.47 27.00 29.68
CA THR A 105 25.12 26.32 30.93
C THR A 105 25.56 27.12 32.18
N LYS A 106 26.56 27.99 32.04
CA LYS A 106 27.04 28.88 33.11
C LYS A 106 26.23 30.17 33.29
N ALA A 107 25.38 30.53 32.32
CA ALA A 107 24.55 31.73 32.38
C ALA A 107 23.19 31.52 33.09
N PHE A 108 22.81 30.26 33.38
CA PHE A 108 21.49 29.93 33.98
C PHE A 108 21.53 29.59 35.48
N LEU A 109 22.71 29.60 36.11
CA LEU A 109 22.91 29.15 37.49
C LEU A 109 23.60 30.16 38.43
N THR A 110 23.64 31.44 38.04
CA THR A 110 24.12 32.53 38.91
C THR A 110 23.13 33.69 38.91
N GLN A 111 22.04 33.52 39.64
CA GLN A 111 21.26 34.60 40.23
C GLN A 111 20.40 34.01 41.36
N ALA A 112 21.06 33.76 42.48
CA ALA A 112 20.41 33.69 43.78
C ALA A 112 21.20 34.67 44.66
N ASP A 113 20.73 35.91 44.67
CA ASP A 113 21.20 36.96 45.57
C ASP A 113 20.89 36.51 47.01
N PHE A 114 21.95 36.23 47.76
CA PHE A 114 21.92 36.16 49.22
C PHE A 114 22.32 37.55 49.72
N GLU A 115 21.33 38.34 50.11
CA GLU A 115 21.55 39.51 50.94
C GLU A 115 21.75 39.02 52.38
N ASP A 116 22.95 39.25 52.90
CA ASP A 116 23.26 39.22 54.33
C ASP A 116 22.55 40.41 54.99
N ASP A 117 21.61 40.13 55.89
CA ASP A 117 21.23 41.09 56.92
C ASP A 117 21.09 40.37 58.27
N GLU A 118 21.95 40.82 59.19
CA GLU A 118 21.98 40.43 60.59
C GLU A 118 20.67 40.76 61.29
N GLN A 119 20.05 39.78 61.96
CA GLN A 119 19.45 40.01 63.27
C GLN A 119 19.21 38.72 64.04
N CYS A 120 19.95 38.59 65.14
CA CYS A 120 19.79 37.57 66.17
C CYS A 120 18.37 37.55 66.74
N GLN A 121 17.70 36.39 66.66
CA GLN A 121 16.70 35.99 67.65
C GLN A 121 16.96 34.54 68.13
N PRO A 122 16.78 34.27 69.43
CA PRO A 122 17.16 33.01 70.06
C PRO A 122 16.22 31.85 69.66
N PRO A 123 16.69 30.59 69.71
CA PRO A 123 15.99 29.46 69.14
C PRO A 123 14.79 29.02 70.00
N PRO A 124 13.59 28.79 69.41
CA PRO A 124 12.58 28.00 70.08
C PRO A 124 12.86 26.50 69.88
N SER A 125 13.14 25.83 70.99
CA SER A 125 12.86 24.42 71.37
C SER A 125 12.69 23.32 70.30
N PRO A 126 13.21 22.10 70.57
CA PRO A 126 13.37 21.04 69.57
C PRO A 126 12.02 20.47 69.12
N ARG A 127 11.56 20.87 67.93
CA ARG A 127 10.43 20.20 67.25
C ARG A 127 10.94 18.95 66.50
N LYS A 128 10.56 17.79 67.02
CA LYS A 128 10.43 16.46 66.38
C LYS A 128 11.28 16.24 65.11
N LYS A 129 12.46 15.64 65.29
CA LYS A 129 13.36 15.08 64.23
C LYS A 129 12.76 13.94 63.37
N GLY A 130 11.45 13.70 63.42
CA GLY A 130 10.82 12.52 62.81
C GLY A 130 10.27 12.69 61.38
N SER A 131 10.10 13.90 60.85
CA SER A 131 9.44 14.09 59.54
C SER A 131 10.35 14.42 58.36
N PHE A 132 11.61 14.77 58.60
CA PHE A 132 12.53 15.17 57.53
C PHE A 132 13.11 13.96 56.80
N GLU A 133 13.53 12.92 57.55
CA GLU A 133 14.05 11.67 56.98
C GLU A 133 13.03 10.91 56.13
N GLY A 134 11.74 10.97 56.48
CA GLY A 134 10.66 10.36 55.71
C GLY A 134 10.46 11.02 54.34
N ILE A 135 10.51 12.36 54.29
CA ILE A 135 10.38 13.13 53.04
C ILE A 135 11.59 12.89 52.13
N HIS A 136 12.80 12.79 52.69
CA HIS A 136 14.01 12.50 51.90
C HIS A 136 14.03 11.09 51.33
N ARG A 137 13.61 10.07 52.11
CA ARG A 137 13.47 8.70 51.59
C ARG A 137 12.42 8.60 50.49
N GLN A 138 11.31 9.32 50.63
CA GLN A 138 10.27 9.35 49.61
C GLN A 138 10.76 10.02 48.32
N LYS A 139 11.48 11.15 48.42
CA LYS A 139 12.12 11.80 47.26
C LYS A 139 13.19 10.93 46.61
N LEU A 140 13.99 10.19 47.38
CA LEU A 140 14.98 9.24 46.85
C LEU A 140 14.29 8.12 46.06
N ALA A 141 13.25 7.50 46.62
CA ALA A 141 12.49 6.46 45.92
C ALA A 141 11.83 6.98 44.64
N GLU A 142 11.29 8.21 44.65
CA GLU A 142 10.75 8.85 43.45
C GLU A 142 11.83 9.15 42.40
N MET A 143 13.03 9.55 42.81
CA MET A 143 14.15 9.79 41.88
C MET A 143 14.68 8.48 41.29
N GLU A 144 14.79 7.41 42.09
CA GLU A 144 15.18 6.08 41.61
C GLU A 144 14.19 5.53 40.58
N GLN A 145 12.88 5.70 40.83
CA GLN A 145 11.85 5.31 39.84
C GLN A 145 11.96 6.12 38.54
N LYS A 146 12.23 7.42 38.64
CA LYS A 146 12.43 8.27 37.45
C LYS A 146 13.70 7.89 36.68
N LEU A 147 14.80 7.59 37.36
CA LEU A 147 16.04 7.13 36.72
C LEU A 147 15.80 5.82 35.96
N LYS A 148 15.16 4.85 36.60
CA LYS A 148 14.83 3.59 35.95
C LYS A 148 13.92 3.77 34.73
N ALA A 149 12.89 4.60 34.83
CA ALA A 149 12.00 4.91 33.70
C ALA A 149 12.74 5.62 32.55
N LEU A 150 13.70 6.50 32.87
CA LEU A 150 14.53 7.17 31.87
C LEU A 150 15.51 6.20 31.22
N GLU A 151 16.11 5.26 31.95
CA GLU A 151 16.96 4.19 31.40
C GLU A 151 16.18 3.29 30.43
N GLU A 152 14.96 2.89 30.80
CA GLU A 152 14.07 2.12 29.92
C GLU A 152 13.67 2.91 28.66
N ALA A 153 13.38 4.20 28.80
CA ALA A 153 13.07 5.06 27.65
C ALA A 153 14.30 5.26 26.74
N ASN A 154 15.48 5.45 27.31
CA ASN A 154 16.71 5.68 26.57
C ASN A 154 17.16 4.41 25.82
N THR A 155 17.06 3.25 26.47
CA THR A 155 17.30 1.95 25.78
C THR A 155 16.30 1.71 24.66
N ARG A 156 15.04 2.10 24.82
CA ARG A 156 14.04 2.03 23.73
C ARG A 156 14.40 2.95 22.57
N LEU A 157 14.71 4.21 22.84
CA LEU A 157 15.08 5.18 21.81
C LEU A 157 16.36 4.78 21.08
N LYS A 158 17.34 4.23 21.78
CA LYS A 158 18.54 3.64 21.16
C LYS A 158 18.19 2.51 20.20
N LYS A 159 17.28 1.60 20.58
CA LYS A 159 16.80 0.54 19.69
C LYS A 159 16.03 1.07 18.48
N GLU A 160 15.21 2.10 18.67
CA GLU A 160 14.49 2.75 17.57
C GLU A 160 15.44 3.47 16.61
N ALA A 161 16.44 4.18 17.13
CA ALA A 161 17.49 4.83 16.34
C ALA A 161 18.33 3.79 15.59
N ALA A 162 18.72 2.69 16.26
CA ALA A 162 19.39 1.55 15.64
C ALA A 162 18.59 0.96 14.47
N ALA A 163 17.28 0.73 14.66
CA ALA A 163 16.41 0.22 13.62
C ALA A 163 16.24 1.18 12.43
N ALA A 164 16.41 2.49 12.67
CA ALA A 164 16.44 3.52 11.63
C ALA A 164 17.84 3.72 11.00
N GLY A 165 18.84 2.93 11.41
CA GLY A 165 20.21 3.00 10.93
C GLY A 165 21.09 4.06 11.57
N GLY A 166 20.73 4.53 12.75
CA GLY A 166 21.57 5.37 13.61
C GLY A 166 22.75 4.60 14.20
N ALA A 167 23.67 5.35 14.84
CA ALA A 167 24.83 4.79 15.50
C ALA A 167 24.44 3.76 16.57
N LEU A 168 25.13 2.61 16.55
CA LEU A 168 25.04 1.61 17.60
C LEU A 168 26.11 1.87 18.65
N ASP A 169 25.91 1.32 19.84
CA ASP A 169 27.02 1.17 20.78
C ASP A 169 27.84 -0.08 20.46
N ASP A 170 29.08 -0.13 20.95
CA ASP A 170 30.07 -1.18 20.64
C ASP A 170 29.53 -2.59 20.92
N GLU A 171 28.73 -2.76 21.98
CA GLU A 171 28.10 -4.03 22.34
C GLU A 171 27.09 -4.47 21.28
N MET A 172 26.23 -3.56 20.83
CA MET A 172 25.28 -3.85 19.75
C MET A 172 25.99 -4.10 18.41
N GLU A 173 27.07 -3.37 18.10
CA GLU A 173 27.88 -3.61 16.89
C GLU A 173 28.51 -4.99 16.92
N MET A 174 29.09 -5.39 18.05
CA MET A 174 29.65 -6.73 18.25
C MET A 174 28.58 -7.82 18.08
N GLN A 175 27.37 -7.62 18.60
CA GLN A 175 26.26 -8.55 18.42
C GLN A 175 25.82 -8.68 16.96
N VAL A 176 25.75 -7.57 16.23
CA VAL A 176 25.42 -7.58 14.80
C VAL A 176 26.50 -8.28 13.99
N ARG A 177 27.79 -7.99 14.26
CA ARG A 177 28.94 -8.66 13.63
C ARG A 177 28.90 -10.17 13.87
N LYS A 178 28.68 -10.59 15.12
CA LYS A 178 28.58 -12.01 15.48
C LYS A 178 27.41 -12.69 14.78
N ALA A 179 26.23 -12.07 14.80
CA ALA A 179 25.07 -12.62 14.10
C ALA A 179 25.33 -12.77 12.59
N TYR A 180 26.01 -11.79 11.99
CA TYR A 180 26.43 -11.85 10.59
C TYR A 180 27.40 -13.01 10.32
N THR A 181 28.46 -13.19 11.12
CA THR A 181 29.42 -14.29 10.94
C THR A 181 28.78 -15.65 11.15
N ASP A 182 27.91 -15.79 12.15
CA ASP A 182 27.17 -17.04 12.39
C ASP A 182 26.30 -17.39 11.16
N LYS A 183 25.65 -16.37 10.57
CA LYS A 183 24.81 -16.54 9.38
C LYS A 183 25.61 -16.79 8.11
N LEU A 184 26.78 -16.18 7.99
CA LEU A 184 27.73 -16.42 6.90
C LEU A 184 28.19 -17.89 6.89
N ALA A 185 28.56 -18.43 8.05
CA ALA A 185 28.94 -19.83 8.19
C ALA A 185 27.79 -20.77 7.75
N GLU A 186 26.54 -20.45 8.12
CA GLU A 186 25.36 -21.21 7.67
C GLU A 186 25.20 -21.18 6.14
N VAL A 187 25.39 -20.03 5.49
CA VAL A 187 25.34 -19.87 4.03
C VAL A 187 26.44 -20.68 3.33
N ILE A 188 27.67 -20.63 3.86
CA ILE A 188 28.82 -21.36 3.30
C ILE A 188 28.61 -22.87 3.44
N ALA A 189 28.18 -23.35 4.61
CA ALA A 189 27.86 -24.76 4.83
C ALA A 189 26.72 -25.24 3.91
N MET A 190 25.67 -24.44 3.75
CA MET A 190 24.57 -24.73 2.84
C MET A 190 25.06 -24.89 1.39
N ARG A 191 25.93 -24.00 0.92
CA ARG A 191 26.51 -24.08 -0.43
C ARG A 191 27.51 -25.22 -0.60
N GLY A 192 28.32 -25.51 0.41
CA GLY A 192 29.29 -26.61 0.42
C GLY A 192 28.63 -27.99 0.41
N SER A 193 27.38 -28.12 0.88
CA SER A 193 26.64 -29.39 0.91
C SER A 193 26.34 -30.02 -0.46
N GLY A 194 26.58 -29.31 -1.57
CA GLY A 194 26.36 -29.82 -2.93
C GLY A 194 24.89 -30.07 -3.29
N SER A 195 23.94 -29.79 -2.40
CA SER A 195 22.51 -30.13 -2.57
C SER A 195 21.79 -29.25 -3.59
N GLY A 196 22.43 -28.19 -4.11
CA GLY A 196 21.90 -27.24 -5.10
C GLY A 196 20.68 -26.44 -4.62
N LYS A 197 20.14 -26.72 -3.43
CA LYS A 197 18.98 -26.06 -2.86
C LYS A 197 19.45 -24.93 -1.95
N VAL A 198 19.37 -23.73 -2.49
CA VAL A 198 19.56 -22.50 -1.72
C VAL A 198 18.28 -22.18 -0.97
N ASP A 199 18.30 -22.19 0.36
CA ASP A 199 17.18 -21.68 1.16
C ASP A 199 17.17 -20.15 1.05
N ALA A 200 16.17 -19.63 0.35
CA ALA A 200 15.98 -18.19 0.15
C ALA A 200 15.85 -17.44 1.47
N ARG A 201 15.28 -18.07 2.51
CA ARG A 201 15.10 -17.43 3.81
C ARG A 201 16.43 -17.16 4.51
N VAL A 202 17.32 -18.15 4.49
CA VAL A 202 18.65 -18.00 5.11
C VAL A 202 19.46 -16.92 4.39
N PHE A 203 19.36 -16.86 3.06
CA PHE A 203 19.99 -15.80 2.26
C PHE A 203 19.40 -14.42 2.53
N ASP A 204 18.07 -14.31 2.69
CA ASP A 204 17.43 -13.05 3.05
C ASP A 204 17.89 -12.58 4.44
N GLU A 205 17.89 -13.45 5.45
CA GLU A 205 18.38 -13.14 6.80
C GLU A 205 19.87 -12.74 6.80
N TYR A 206 20.71 -13.42 6.01
CA TYR A 206 22.12 -13.05 5.80
C TYR A 206 22.26 -11.64 5.21
N ASN A 207 21.52 -11.34 4.14
CA ASN A 207 21.57 -10.04 3.48
C ASN A 207 21.10 -8.90 4.40
N GLU A 208 20.13 -9.18 5.26
CA GLU A 208 19.62 -8.23 6.24
C GLU A 208 20.65 -7.89 7.32
N LEU A 209 21.42 -8.87 7.76
CA LEU A 209 22.53 -8.67 8.71
C LEU A 209 23.69 -7.92 8.06
N MET A 210 24.02 -8.24 6.80
CA MET A 210 25.06 -7.56 6.04
C MET A 210 24.81 -6.05 5.92
N VAL A 211 23.56 -5.67 5.64
CA VAL A 211 23.14 -4.26 5.55
C VAL A 211 23.23 -3.53 6.89
N GLN A 212 23.17 -4.27 8.01
CA GLN A 212 23.27 -3.72 9.36
C GLN A 212 24.70 -3.58 9.86
N LEU A 213 25.71 -4.14 9.19
CA LEU A 213 27.11 -3.98 9.59
C LEU A 213 27.52 -2.50 9.63
N SER A 214 28.43 -2.16 10.54
CA SER A 214 29.09 -0.85 10.54
C SER A 214 29.84 -0.65 9.21
N ASP A 215 30.10 0.59 8.82
CA ASP A 215 30.82 0.87 7.57
C ASP A 215 32.27 0.34 7.65
N SER A 216 32.87 0.31 8.85
CA SER A 216 34.18 -0.30 9.10
C SER A 216 34.15 -1.82 8.90
N ASP A 217 33.21 -2.53 9.55
CA ASP A 217 33.08 -3.98 9.41
C ASP A 217 32.75 -4.37 7.97
N LEU A 218 31.90 -3.60 7.29
CA LEU A 218 31.57 -3.87 5.89
C LEU A 218 32.82 -3.76 4.99
N GLY A 219 33.66 -2.75 5.22
CA GLY A 219 34.93 -2.60 4.52
C GLY A 219 35.94 -3.71 4.83
N GLU A 220 35.97 -4.20 6.07
CA GLU A 220 36.76 -5.37 6.48
C GLU A 220 36.28 -6.64 5.76
N MET A 221 34.96 -6.89 5.73
CA MET A 221 34.39 -8.04 5.03
C MET A 221 34.67 -7.99 3.53
N TYR A 222 34.54 -6.82 2.90
CA TYR A 222 34.89 -6.64 1.49
C TYR A 222 36.33 -7.06 1.19
N LYS A 223 37.28 -6.57 2.01
CA LYS A 223 38.71 -6.95 1.87
C LYS A 223 38.90 -8.45 2.03
N CYS A 224 38.28 -9.06 3.03
CA CYS A 224 38.39 -10.50 3.26
C CYS A 224 37.85 -11.32 2.07
N PHE A 225 36.69 -10.96 1.51
CA PHE A 225 36.15 -11.63 0.33
C PHE A 225 36.99 -11.39 -0.93
N MET A 226 37.59 -10.21 -1.08
CA MET A 226 38.51 -9.94 -2.18
C MET A 226 39.77 -10.81 -2.08
N LEU A 227 40.38 -10.94 -0.90
CA LEU A 227 41.54 -11.79 -0.68
C LEU A 227 41.23 -13.28 -0.96
N LEU A 228 40.05 -13.75 -0.55
CA LEU A 228 39.57 -15.08 -0.93
C LEU A 228 39.42 -15.25 -2.44
N TYR A 229 38.85 -14.26 -3.11
CA TYR A 229 38.63 -14.29 -4.55
C TYR A 229 39.93 -14.23 -5.36
N THR A 230 40.94 -13.48 -4.88
CA THR A 230 42.25 -13.38 -5.54
C THR A 230 43.23 -14.49 -5.14
N ASP A 231 42.80 -15.43 -4.30
CA ASP A 231 43.63 -16.51 -3.76
C ASP A 231 44.84 -15.99 -2.95
N GLU A 232 44.67 -14.84 -2.29
CA GLU A 232 45.67 -14.19 -1.41
C GLU A 232 45.22 -14.23 0.07
N TRP A 233 44.34 -15.17 0.42
CA TRP A 233 43.78 -15.28 1.76
C TRP A 233 44.80 -15.81 2.77
N THR A 234 44.68 -15.33 3.99
CA THR A 234 45.48 -15.76 5.14
C THR A 234 44.62 -16.51 6.15
N ASP A 235 45.26 -17.15 7.11
CA ASP A 235 44.56 -17.79 8.23
C ASP A 235 43.66 -16.80 8.98
N GLU A 236 44.14 -15.58 9.19
CA GLU A 236 43.37 -14.48 9.79
C GLU A 236 42.12 -14.13 8.96
N THR A 237 42.20 -14.23 7.64
CA THR A 237 41.08 -13.95 6.73
C THR A 237 39.98 -15.00 6.88
N LEU A 238 40.36 -16.28 6.99
CA LEU A 238 39.43 -17.39 7.20
C LEU A 238 38.77 -17.32 8.58
N GLU A 239 39.55 -17.04 9.63
CA GLU A 239 39.03 -16.86 10.99
C GLU A 239 38.02 -15.70 11.05
N THR A 240 38.36 -14.57 10.42
CA THR A 240 37.49 -13.38 10.37
C THR A 240 36.14 -13.66 9.71
N LEU A 241 36.13 -14.50 8.67
CA LEU A 241 34.91 -14.89 7.96
C LEU A 241 34.21 -16.12 8.58
N GLY A 242 34.79 -16.73 9.61
CA GLY A 242 34.29 -17.96 10.21
C GLY A 242 34.30 -19.16 9.26
N ILE A 243 35.22 -19.17 8.30
CA ILE A 243 35.37 -20.26 7.33
C ILE A 243 36.32 -21.29 7.93
N PRO A 244 35.95 -22.58 7.97
CA PRO A 244 36.85 -23.62 8.47
C PRO A 244 38.09 -23.69 7.56
N HIS A 245 39.27 -23.82 8.19
CA HIS A 245 40.51 -24.06 7.45
C HIS A 245 40.42 -25.37 6.67
N PRO A 246 40.86 -25.39 5.40
CA PRO A 246 41.06 -26.65 4.70
C PRO A 246 42.11 -27.51 5.44
N GLU A 247 41.89 -28.82 5.51
CA GLU A 247 42.84 -29.72 6.16
C GLU A 247 44.03 -29.98 5.22
N GLY A 248 45.21 -29.45 5.55
CA GLY A 248 46.44 -29.64 4.76
C GLY A 248 46.66 -28.56 3.70
N ASP A 249 47.41 -28.89 2.64
CA ASP A 249 47.69 -27.99 1.49
C ASP A 249 46.53 -27.97 0.47
N GLU A 250 45.29 -28.16 0.92
CA GLU A 250 44.11 -28.18 0.05
C GLU A 250 43.58 -26.77 -0.22
N ASP A 251 43.29 -26.46 -1.48
CA ASP A 251 42.65 -25.20 -1.88
C ASP A 251 41.20 -25.12 -1.35
N LEU A 252 40.70 -23.90 -1.17
CA LEU A 252 39.30 -23.69 -0.80
C LEU A 252 38.35 -24.27 -1.86
N PRO A 253 37.19 -24.83 -1.45
CA PRO A 253 36.21 -25.33 -2.41
C PRO A 253 35.80 -24.26 -3.44
N GLN A 254 35.70 -24.64 -4.72
CA GLN A 254 35.30 -23.72 -5.80
C GLN A 254 33.95 -23.02 -5.53
N THR A 255 33.06 -23.67 -4.76
CA THR A 255 31.78 -23.08 -4.32
C THR A 255 31.95 -21.90 -3.38
N THR A 256 32.98 -21.95 -2.52
CA THR A 256 33.35 -20.88 -1.58
C THR A 256 34.00 -19.72 -2.33
N ILE A 257 34.89 -20.02 -3.30
CA ILE A 257 35.49 -19.00 -4.19
C ILE A 257 34.43 -18.31 -5.05
N GLY A 258 33.51 -19.05 -5.67
CA GLY A 258 32.42 -18.45 -6.43
C GLY A 258 31.43 -17.66 -5.56
N PHE A 259 31.31 -18.02 -4.27
CA PHE A 259 30.54 -17.22 -3.32
C PHE A 259 31.28 -15.94 -2.90
N SER A 260 32.60 -15.99 -2.68
CA SER A 260 33.40 -14.81 -2.35
C SER A 260 33.41 -13.80 -3.48
N GLU A 261 33.50 -14.24 -4.74
CA GLU A 261 33.37 -13.36 -5.92
C GLU A 261 32.02 -12.62 -5.92
N MET A 262 30.92 -13.36 -5.78
CA MET A 262 29.57 -12.79 -5.73
C MET A 262 29.43 -11.79 -4.57
N MET A 263 30.01 -12.11 -3.41
CA MET A 263 29.94 -11.24 -2.23
C MET A 263 30.82 -10.01 -2.36
N ALA A 264 32.00 -10.11 -2.96
CA ALA A 264 32.86 -8.97 -3.25
C ALA A 264 32.14 -7.97 -4.14
N ILE A 265 31.48 -8.43 -5.21
CA ILE A 265 30.67 -7.56 -6.09
C ILE A 265 29.55 -6.89 -5.28
N LYS A 266 28.77 -7.68 -4.54
CA LYS A 266 27.61 -7.18 -3.80
C LYS A 266 27.98 -6.19 -2.70
N ILE A 267 29.03 -6.49 -1.93
CA ILE A 267 29.50 -5.60 -0.87
C ILE A 267 30.18 -4.37 -1.47
N GLY A 268 30.87 -4.51 -2.61
CA GLY A 268 31.42 -3.39 -3.35
C GLY A 268 30.37 -2.34 -3.75
N GLU A 269 29.15 -2.75 -4.09
CA GLU A 269 28.03 -1.82 -4.34
C GLU A 269 27.53 -1.10 -3.07
N LEU A 270 27.75 -1.69 -1.89
CA LEU A 270 27.26 -1.22 -0.60
C LEU A 270 28.30 -0.40 0.17
N ILE A 271 29.60 -0.57 -0.12
CA ILE A 271 30.68 0.05 0.67
C ILE A 271 30.65 1.58 0.60
N ASP A 272 30.23 2.12 -0.55
CA ASP A 272 30.09 3.57 -0.77
C ASP A 272 28.80 4.13 -0.16
N GLN A 273 27.92 3.27 0.38
CA GLN A 273 26.63 3.67 0.95
C GLN A 273 26.71 3.68 2.48
N PRO A 274 26.39 4.81 3.13
CA PRO A 274 26.35 4.85 4.58
C PRO A 274 25.29 3.88 5.10
N ARG A 275 25.57 3.24 6.25
CA ARG A 275 24.68 2.27 6.90
C ARG A 275 23.20 2.67 6.91
N GLN A 276 22.90 3.93 7.23
CA GLN A 276 21.53 4.44 7.26
C GLN A 276 20.83 4.33 5.89
N ALA A 277 21.53 4.66 4.81
CA ALA A 277 20.99 4.55 3.45
C ALA A 277 20.72 3.08 3.08
N ARG A 278 21.63 2.17 3.47
CA ARG A 278 21.47 0.73 3.23
C ARG A 278 20.23 0.17 3.95
N ILE A 279 20.05 0.51 5.23
CA ILE A 279 18.88 0.08 6.03
C ILE A 279 17.58 0.67 5.48
N GLN A 280 17.58 1.95 5.09
CA GLN A 280 16.42 2.59 4.47
C GLN A 280 16.06 1.94 3.12
N ALA A 281 17.05 1.62 2.29
CA ALA A 281 16.85 0.94 1.02
C ALA A 281 16.21 -0.44 1.22
N LEU A 282 16.71 -1.22 2.18
CA LEU A 282 16.14 -2.53 2.55
C LEU A 282 14.69 -2.41 3.03
N ALA A 283 14.40 -1.45 3.91
CA ALA A 283 13.04 -1.19 4.39
C ALA A 283 12.09 -0.80 3.24
N SER A 284 12.55 0.05 2.32
CA SER A 284 11.77 0.43 1.13
C SER A 284 11.51 -0.75 0.19
N SER A 285 12.48 -1.65 0.04
CA SER A 285 12.35 -2.86 -0.79
C SER A 285 11.34 -3.85 -0.19
N ARG A 286 11.38 -4.06 1.13
CA ARG A 286 10.38 -4.87 1.84
C ARG A 286 8.97 -4.28 1.69
N GLN A 287 8.84 -2.96 1.81
CA GLN A 287 7.55 -2.30 1.64
C GLN A 287 7.02 -2.45 0.21
N LYS A 288 7.87 -2.22 -0.81
CA LYS A 288 7.52 -2.44 -2.22
C LYS A 288 7.09 -3.87 -2.50
N LYS A 289 7.78 -4.89 -1.95
CA LYS A 289 7.37 -6.30 -2.08
C LYS A 289 5.98 -6.53 -1.49
N LYS A 290 5.73 -6.05 -0.26
CA LYS A 290 4.41 -6.17 0.40
C LYS A 290 3.31 -5.48 -0.39
N ASP A 291 3.56 -4.28 -0.89
CA ASP A 291 2.57 -3.51 -1.66
C ASP A 291 2.27 -4.19 -3.01
N ALA A 292 3.29 -4.71 -3.69
CA ALA A 292 3.13 -5.47 -4.93
C ALA A 292 2.32 -6.76 -4.73
N GLU A 293 2.57 -7.50 -3.64
CA GLU A 293 1.77 -8.69 -3.28
C GLU A 293 0.32 -8.33 -2.96
N ALA A 294 0.09 -7.28 -2.17
CA ALA A 294 -1.25 -6.80 -1.85
C ALA A 294 -2.01 -6.35 -3.11
N GLN A 295 -1.33 -5.69 -4.05
CA GLN A 295 -1.93 -5.28 -5.32
C GLN A 295 -2.27 -6.49 -6.19
N ARG A 296 -1.38 -7.49 -6.27
CA ARG A 296 -1.64 -8.74 -6.99
C ARG A 296 -2.85 -9.48 -6.41
N GLN A 297 -2.98 -9.53 -5.08
CA GLN A 297 -4.13 -10.16 -4.43
C GLN A 297 -5.43 -9.41 -4.72
N LYS A 298 -5.43 -8.07 -4.68
CA LYS A 298 -6.60 -7.24 -5.03
C LYS A 298 -7.03 -7.46 -6.48
N GLU A 299 -6.07 -7.50 -7.41
CA GLU A 299 -6.35 -7.73 -8.82
C GLU A 299 -6.92 -9.12 -9.08
N LEU A 300 -6.35 -10.15 -8.45
CA LEU A 300 -6.88 -11.51 -8.51
C LEU A 300 -8.31 -11.60 -7.94
N ALA A 301 -8.59 -10.92 -6.83
CA ALA A 301 -9.93 -10.89 -6.24
C ALA A 301 -10.93 -10.17 -7.17
N LYS A 302 -10.54 -9.05 -7.78
CA LYS A 302 -11.36 -8.34 -8.76
C LYS A 302 -11.65 -9.20 -9.99
N GLN A 303 -10.64 -9.91 -10.50
CA GLN A 303 -10.80 -10.83 -11.62
C GLN A 303 -11.76 -11.98 -11.29
N ARG A 304 -11.67 -12.55 -10.08
CA ARG A 304 -12.61 -13.58 -9.61
C ARG A 304 -14.06 -13.07 -9.58
N LEU A 305 -14.30 -11.89 -9.00
CA LEU A 305 -15.64 -11.30 -8.97
C LEU A 305 -16.19 -11.00 -10.38
N LEU A 306 -15.34 -10.56 -11.29
CA LEU A 306 -15.73 -10.33 -12.69
C LEU A 306 -16.06 -11.66 -13.41
N MET A 307 -15.28 -12.71 -13.16
CA MET A 307 -15.57 -14.04 -13.72
C MET A 307 -16.86 -14.65 -13.14
N GLU A 308 -17.09 -14.54 -11.83
CA GLU A 308 -18.28 -15.04 -11.16
C GLU A 308 -19.56 -14.33 -11.67
N SER A 309 -19.52 -13.00 -11.77
CA SER A 309 -20.65 -12.23 -12.31
C SER A 309 -20.91 -12.56 -13.79
N ALA A 310 -19.87 -12.70 -14.61
CA ALA A 310 -20.02 -13.11 -16.01
C ALA A 310 -20.58 -14.54 -16.15
N ALA A 311 -20.15 -15.47 -15.30
CA ALA A 311 -20.66 -16.84 -15.27
C ALA A 311 -22.13 -16.89 -14.85
N ALA A 312 -22.52 -16.13 -13.83
CA ALA A 312 -23.90 -16.04 -13.39
C ALA A 312 -24.82 -15.43 -14.46
N GLN A 313 -24.39 -14.36 -15.13
CA GLN A 313 -25.14 -13.83 -16.28
C GLN A 313 -25.27 -14.84 -17.42
N LYS A 314 -24.21 -15.62 -17.69
CA LYS A 314 -24.25 -16.67 -18.71
C LYS A 314 -25.30 -17.73 -18.35
N ALA A 315 -25.31 -18.21 -17.10
CA ALA A 315 -26.28 -19.20 -16.63
C ALA A 315 -27.73 -18.71 -16.76
N ILE A 316 -27.99 -17.44 -16.44
CA ILE A 316 -29.33 -16.84 -16.62
C ILE A 316 -29.74 -16.82 -18.10
N ARG A 317 -28.83 -16.40 -19.00
CA ARG A 317 -29.08 -16.37 -20.45
C ARG A 317 -29.39 -17.77 -20.99
N GLU A 318 -28.62 -18.76 -20.59
CA GLU A 318 -28.83 -20.16 -20.99
C GLU A 318 -30.17 -20.69 -20.50
N ARG A 319 -30.51 -20.46 -19.23
CA ARG A 319 -31.82 -20.87 -18.66
C ARG A 319 -33.01 -20.25 -19.39
N VAL A 320 -32.96 -18.94 -19.67
CA VAL A 320 -34.04 -18.26 -20.43
C VAL A 320 -34.13 -18.81 -21.86
N PHE A 321 -32.98 -19.04 -22.50
CA PHE A 321 -32.93 -19.58 -23.86
C PHE A 321 -33.49 -21.00 -23.94
N GLU A 322 -33.06 -21.89 -23.05
CA GLU A 322 -33.52 -23.29 -23.00
C GLU A 322 -35.00 -23.40 -22.68
N ALA A 323 -35.52 -22.53 -21.81
CA ALA A 323 -36.95 -22.44 -21.56
C ALA A 323 -37.69 -22.02 -22.83
N LEU A 324 -37.29 -20.95 -23.50
CA LEU A 324 -38.11 -20.39 -24.58
C LEU A 324 -37.85 -20.93 -25.99
N ILE A 325 -36.76 -21.69 -26.21
CA ILE A 325 -36.43 -22.18 -27.55
C ILE A 325 -37.54 -22.98 -28.23
N PRO A 326 -38.29 -23.90 -27.57
CA PRO A 326 -39.34 -24.64 -28.26
C PRO A 326 -40.46 -23.72 -28.78
N MET A 327 -40.76 -22.65 -28.03
CA MET A 327 -41.74 -21.65 -28.43
C MET A 327 -41.24 -20.86 -29.64
N TRP A 328 -39.96 -20.43 -29.64
CA TRP A 328 -39.39 -19.71 -30.79
C TRP A 328 -39.33 -20.59 -32.04
N THR A 329 -38.99 -21.88 -31.91
CA THR A 329 -39.04 -22.84 -33.03
C THR A 329 -40.45 -23.02 -33.57
N LEU A 330 -41.47 -23.11 -32.70
CA LEU A 330 -42.87 -23.18 -33.13
C LEU A 330 -43.29 -21.92 -33.90
N LEU A 331 -42.98 -20.74 -33.38
CA LEU A 331 -43.28 -19.46 -34.03
C LEU A 331 -42.57 -19.32 -35.39
N ALA A 332 -41.32 -19.78 -35.47
CA ALA A 332 -40.54 -19.78 -36.71
C ALA A 332 -41.18 -20.65 -37.81
N SER A 333 -41.81 -21.77 -37.43
CA SER A 333 -42.56 -22.64 -38.34
C SER A 333 -43.94 -22.10 -38.74
N GLY A 334 -44.35 -20.95 -38.20
CA GLY A 334 -45.67 -20.36 -38.42
C GLY A 334 -46.78 -20.91 -37.52
N GLY A 335 -46.42 -21.72 -36.50
CA GLY A 335 -47.35 -22.24 -35.50
C GLY A 335 -47.59 -21.27 -34.33
N GLY A 336 -48.57 -21.58 -33.48
CA GLY A 336 -48.92 -20.79 -32.30
C GLY A 336 -49.85 -19.60 -32.62
N ASP A 337 -49.73 -18.52 -31.84
CA ASP A 337 -50.50 -17.30 -32.07
C ASP A 337 -50.11 -16.64 -33.41
N GLN A 338 -51.11 -16.33 -34.25
CA GLN A 338 -50.87 -15.83 -35.60
C GLN A 338 -50.21 -14.44 -35.61
N ALA A 339 -50.50 -13.58 -34.62
CA ALA A 339 -49.90 -12.26 -34.55
C ALA A 339 -48.41 -12.37 -34.18
N GLU A 340 -48.08 -13.22 -33.20
CA GLU A 340 -46.69 -13.50 -32.82
C GLU A 340 -45.90 -14.20 -33.93
N ALA A 341 -46.49 -15.20 -34.62
CA ALA A 341 -45.83 -15.87 -35.74
C ALA A 341 -45.50 -14.89 -36.89
N ARG A 342 -46.41 -13.96 -37.19
CA ARG A 342 -46.17 -12.86 -38.15
C ARG A 342 -45.09 -11.89 -37.67
N ARG A 343 -45.04 -11.59 -36.37
CA ARG A 343 -43.98 -10.74 -35.79
C ARG A 343 -42.61 -11.42 -35.89
N PHE A 344 -42.55 -12.70 -35.56
CA PHE A 344 -41.34 -13.52 -35.61
C PHE A 344 -40.81 -13.65 -37.05
N SER A 345 -41.69 -13.85 -38.03
CA SER A 345 -41.29 -13.99 -39.44
C SER A 345 -40.85 -12.68 -40.10
N ARG A 346 -41.34 -11.53 -39.62
CA ARG A 346 -40.97 -10.20 -40.16
C ARG A 346 -39.65 -9.66 -39.62
N LYS A 347 -39.32 -9.96 -38.36
CA LYS A 347 -38.09 -9.45 -37.72
C LYS A 347 -36.92 -10.38 -37.98
N ALA A 348 -35.91 -9.90 -38.70
CA ALA A 348 -34.71 -10.68 -39.00
C ALA A 348 -33.93 -11.06 -37.72
N GLU A 349 -33.99 -10.20 -36.70
CA GLU A 349 -33.31 -10.42 -35.43
C GLU A 349 -33.92 -11.59 -34.66
N LEU A 350 -35.25 -11.75 -34.69
CA LEU A 350 -35.91 -12.86 -33.99
C LEU A 350 -35.61 -14.21 -34.64
N LYS A 351 -35.40 -14.24 -35.97
CA LYS A 351 -35.01 -15.47 -36.66
C LYS A 351 -33.67 -16.03 -36.17
N LEU A 352 -32.75 -15.16 -35.73
CA LEU A 352 -31.47 -15.59 -35.17
C LEU A 352 -31.60 -16.51 -33.95
N LEU A 353 -32.71 -16.42 -33.19
CA LEU A 353 -32.95 -17.28 -32.02
C LEU A 353 -33.03 -18.77 -32.38
N VAL A 354 -33.36 -19.07 -33.64
CA VAL A 354 -33.53 -20.45 -34.15
C VAL A 354 -32.57 -20.77 -35.30
N SER A 355 -31.79 -19.80 -35.77
CA SER A 355 -30.86 -20.00 -36.89
C SER A 355 -29.63 -20.79 -36.50
N THR A 356 -29.13 -21.62 -37.41
CA THR A 356 -27.86 -22.32 -37.21
C THR A 356 -26.65 -21.40 -37.47
N PRO A 357 -25.45 -21.73 -36.96
CA PRO A 357 -24.25 -20.96 -37.26
C PRO A 357 -23.93 -20.88 -38.77
N GLU A 358 -24.27 -21.90 -39.56
CA GLU A 358 -24.12 -21.85 -41.02
C GLU A 358 -25.06 -20.83 -41.66
N GLU A 359 -26.32 -20.80 -41.23
CA GLU A 359 -27.29 -19.82 -41.69
C GLU A 359 -26.88 -18.39 -41.32
N MET A 360 -26.35 -18.20 -40.11
CA MET A 360 -25.83 -16.91 -39.66
C MET A 360 -24.69 -16.38 -40.54
N LYS A 361 -23.85 -17.26 -41.09
CA LYS A 361 -22.78 -16.88 -42.02
C LYS A 361 -23.29 -16.45 -43.39
N ALA A 362 -24.49 -16.87 -43.78
CA ALA A 362 -25.10 -16.48 -45.05
C ALA A 362 -25.65 -15.05 -45.04
N TYR A 363 -25.83 -14.44 -43.87
CA TYR A 363 -26.22 -13.04 -43.76
C TYR A 363 -25.11 -12.12 -44.24
N SER A 364 -25.45 -11.15 -45.09
CA SER A 364 -24.51 -10.13 -45.54
C SER A 364 -24.19 -9.15 -44.41
N ASN A 365 -23.03 -8.49 -44.50
CA ASN A 365 -22.63 -7.43 -43.56
C ASN A 365 -23.69 -6.31 -43.48
N TYR A 366 -24.29 -5.93 -44.62
CA TYR A 366 -25.40 -4.96 -44.66
C TYR A 366 -26.60 -5.43 -43.82
N THR A 367 -26.89 -6.74 -43.84
CA THR A 367 -28.01 -7.27 -43.04
C THR A 367 -27.71 -7.17 -41.55
N TRP A 368 -26.50 -7.53 -41.11
CA TRP A 368 -26.07 -7.38 -39.72
C TRP A 368 -26.10 -5.93 -39.24
N GLN A 369 -25.70 -4.97 -40.07
CA GLN A 369 -25.74 -3.55 -39.73
C GLN A 369 -27.15 -2.99 -39.58
N ASN A 370 -28.13 -3.53 -40.31
CA ASN A 370 -29.52 -3.09 -40.23
C ASN A 370 -30.33 -3.79 -39.14
N MET A 371 -29.75 -4.78 -38.44
CA MET A 371 -30.43 -5.43 -37.33
C MET A 371 -30.59 -4.45 -36.17
N ALA A 372 -31.83 -4.28 -35.72
CA ALA A 372 -32.18 -3.38 -34.65
C ALA A 372 -32.69 -4.14 -33.43
N SER A 373 -32.26 -3.73 -32.24
CA SER A 373 -32.77 -4.29 -30.99
C SER A 373 -34.07 -3.61 -30.52
N SER A 374 -34.72 -2.81 -31.36
CA SER A 374 -35.94 -2.06 -31.01
C SER A 374 -37.20 -2.94 -31.07
N GLY A 375 -38.01 -2.87 -30.01
CA GLY A 375 -39.22 -3.71 -29.88
C GLY A 375 -38.93 -5.21 -29.72
N LEU A 376 -37.74 -5.56 -29.24
CA LEU A 376 -37.43 -6.87 -28.70
C LEU A 376 -37.77 -6.89 -27.21
N ARG A 377 -38.33 -8.00 -26.75
CA ARG A 377 -38.63 -8.25 -25.33
C ARG A 377 -37.35 -8.60 -24.58
N GLN A 378 -37.36 -8.43 -23.27
CA GLN A 378 -36.20 -8.75 -22.44
C GLN A 378 -35.80 -10.23 -22.58
N SER A 379 -36.77 -11.16 -22.56
CA SER A 379 -36.49 -12.59 -22.77
C SER A 379 -35.86 -12.90 -24.14
N GLU A 380 -36.25 -12.17 -25.19
CA GLU A 380 -35.68 -12.30 -26.54
C GLU A 380 -34.25 -11.76 -26.59
N LEU A 381 -33.96 -10.65 -25.90
CA LEU A 381 -32.61 -10.10 -25.81
C LEU A 381 -31.66 -11.06 -25.07
N PHE A 382 -32.10 -11.69 -23.98
CA PHE A 382 -31.33 -12.71 -23.27
C PHE A 382 -31.08 -13.94 -24.14
N GLY A 383 -32.11 -14.41 -24.86
CA GLY A 383 -31.97 -15.50 -25.82
C GLY A 383 -30.99 -15.18 -26.95
N LEU A 384 -31.06 -13.97 -27.52
CA LEU A 384 -30.14 -13.53 -28.57
C LEU A 384 -28.70 -13.49 -28.07
N LEU A 385 -28.45 -13.02 -26.84
CA LEU A 385 -27.11 -13.07 -26.28
C LEU A 385 -26.63 -14.49 -26.03
N CYS A 386 -27.50 -15.44 -25.73
CA CYS A 386 -27.13 -16.85 -25.64
C CYS A 386 -26.60 -17.35 -27.00
N VAL A 387 -27.33 -17.08 -28.07
CA VAL A 387 -26.94 -17.52 -29.43
C VAL A 387 -25.71 -16.78 -29.94
N LEU A 388 -25.65 -15.46 -29.78
CA LEU A 388 -24.55 -14.61 -30.27
C LEU A 388 -23.23 -14.82 -29.50
N ASN A 389 -23.28 -15.35 -28.27
CA ASN A 389 -22.09 -15.78 -27.53
C ASN A 389 -21.71 -17.24 -27.82
N GLY A 390 -22.49 -17.94 -28.65
CA GLY A 390 -22.23 -19.33 -29.01
C GLY A 390 -20.94 -19.50 -29.84
N PRO A 391 -20.36 -20.70 -29.82
CA PRO A 391 -19.23 -21.00 -30.69
C PRO A 391 -19.66 -20.92 -32.16
N ARG A 392 -18.77 -20.42 -33.04
CA ARG A 392 -18.94 -20.36 -34.51
C ARG A 392 -19.87 -19.26 -35.06
N VAL A 393 -20.30 -18.31 -34.22
CA VAL A 393 -20.96 -17.07 -34.69
C VAL A 393 -19.98 -16.25 -35.54
N PRO A 394 -20.39 -15.71 -36.70
CA PRO A 394 -19.50 -14.92 -37.56
C PRO A 394 -19.07 -13.62 -36.86
N GLY A 395 -17.82 -13.20 -37.04
CA GLY A 395 -17.31 -11.94 -36.48
C GLY A 395 -18.06 -10.68 -36.95
N GLN A 396 -18.78 -10.76 -38.08
CA GLN A 396 -19.66 -9.69 -38.57
C GLN A 396 -20.82 -9.37 -37.61
N ALA A 397 -21.20 -10.31 -36.74
CA ALA A 397 -22.27 -10.14 -35.76
C ALA A 397 -21.84 -9.36 -34.49
N GLU A 398 -20.55 -9.07 -34.32
CA GLU A 398 -20.03 -8.43 -33.09
C GLU A 398 -20.64 -7.05 -32.82
N SER A 399 -20.86 -6.25 -33.86
CA SER A 399 -21.50 -4.93 -33.72
C SER A 399 -22.94 -5.04 -33.17
N PHE A 400 -23.71 -5.99 -33.68
CA PHE A 400 -25.07 -6.26 -33.20
C PHE A 400 -25.06 -6.87 -31.80
N LYS A 401 -24.14 -7.79 -31.51
CA LYS A 401 -23.94 -8.36 -30.17
C LYS A 401 -23.69 -7.29 -29.12
N LEU A 402 -22.83 -6.30 -29.40
CA LEU A 402 -22.59 -5.17 -28.50
C LEU A 402 -23.85 -4.33 -28.25
N ILE A 403 -24.67 -4.12 -29.28
CA ILE A 403 -25.96 -3.41 -29.16
C ILE A 403 -26.91 -4.18 -28.22
N VAL A 404 -26.99 -5.51 -28.37
CA VAL A 404 -27.84 -6.35 -27.52
C VAL A 404 -27.29 -6.39 -26.09
N GLN A 405 -25.97 -6.54 -25.90
CA GLN A 405 -25.32 -6.52 -24.58
C GLN A 405 -25.59 -5.21 -23.84
N LYS A 406 -25.48 -4.07 -24.53
CA LYS A 406 -25.78 -2.75 -23.95
C LYS A 406 -27.22 -2.61 -23.47
N LYS A 407 -28.18 -3.25 -24.16
CA LYS A 407 -29.59 -3.22 -23.76
C LYS A 407 -29.93 -4.16 -22.60
N VAL A 408 -29.25 -5.29 -22.51
CA VAL A 408 -29.42 -6.21 -21.38
C VAL A 408 -28.80 -5.64 -20.11
N GLY A 409 -27.70 -4.88 -20.25
CA GLY A 409 -27.01 -4.26 -19.13
C GLY A 409 -26.05 -5.21 -18.42
N ALA A 410 -25.29 -4.64 -17.48
CA ALA A 410 -24.30 -5.37 -16.68
C ALA A 410 -24.87 -5.91 -15.35
N GLU A 411 -26.06 -5.48 -14.96
CA GLU A 411 -26.69 -5.89 -13.71
C GLU A 411 -27.37 -7.25 -13.85
N LEU A 412 -27.26 -8.10 -12.82
CA LEU A 412 -27.98 -9.36 -12.79
C LEU A 412 -29.47 -9.10 -12.51
N PRO A 413 -30.39 -9.59 -13.36
CA PRO A 413 -31.81 -9.49 -13.06
C PRO A 413 -32.15 -10.31 -11.81
N PRO A 414 -33.10 -9.83 -10.96
CA PRO A 414 -33.55 -10.59 -9.81
C PRO A 414 -34.28 -11.87 -10.23
N GLU A 415 -34.18 -12.92 -9.42
CA GLU A 415 -34.80 -14.24 -9.70
C GLU A 415 -36.29 -14.19 -10.11
N PRO A 416 -37.18 -13.38 -9.50
CA PRO A 416 -38.56 -13.26 -9.99
C PRO A 416 -38.65 -12.77 -11.44
N ALA A 417 -37.79 -11.82 -11.84
CA ALA A 417 -37.75 -11.34 -13.22
C ALA A 417 -37.22 -12.42 -14.16
N VAL A 418 -36.26 -13.24 -13.73
CA VAL A 418 -35.78 -14.41 -14.49
C VAL A 418 -36.90 -15.43 -14.68
N SER A 419 -37.65 -15.74 -13.62
CA SER A 419 -38.81 -16.63 -13.68
C SER A 419 -39.87 -16.12 -14.65
N ASP A 420 -40.17 -14.82 -14.62
CA ASP A 420 -41.12 -14.19 -15.55
C ASP A 420 -40.63 -14.23 -17.00
N MET A 421 -39.32 -14.06 -17.22
CA MET A 421 -38.71 -14.21 -18.54
C MET A 421 -38.79 -15.65 -19.08
N CYS A 422 -38.68 -16.64 -18.20
CA CYS A 422 -38.82 -18.06 -18.57
C CYS A 422 -40.29 -18.50 -18.75
N ALA A 423 -41.25 -17.70 -18.26
CA ALA A 423 -42.65 -18.07 -18.30
C ALA A 423 -43.22 -18.00 -19.73
N LEU A 424 -43.84 -19.09 -20.17
CA LEU A 424 -44.53 -19.12 -21.45
C LEU A 424 -45.73 -18.15 -21.48
N PRO A 425 -46.00 -17.48 -22.61
CA PRO A 425 -47.21 -16.67 -22.76
C PRO A 425 -48.48 -17.53 -22.67
N LYS A 426 -49.62 -16.93 -22.29
CA LYS A 426 -50.88 -17.66 -22.04
C LYS A 426 -51.34 -18.50 -23.23
N TRP A 427 -51.15 -18.01 -24.45
CA TRP A 427 -51.51 -18.75 -25.67
C TRP A 427 -50.68 -20.03 -25.86
N ALA A 428 -49.42 -20.03 -25.41
CA ALA A 428 -48.55 -21.20 -25.46
C ALA A 428 -48.84 -22.20 -24.32
N ARG A 429 -49.52 -21.75 -23.25
CA ARG A 429 -49.89 -22.60 -22.09
C ARG A 429 -51.21 -23.36 -22.27
N GLY A 430 -52.16 -22.88 -23.08
CA GLY A 430 -53.51 -23.47 -23.19
C GLY A 430 -53.93 -23.92 -24.58
N GLY A 431 -53.08 -23.75 -25.59
CA GLY A 431 -53.45 -23.86 -27.00
C GLY A 431 -52.72 -24.96 -27.75
N GLY A 432 -53.14 -26.21 -27.58
CA GLY A 432 -52.87 -27.28 -28.54
C GLY A 432 -51.97 -28.40 -28.02
N ARG A 433 -52.42 -29.63 -28.23
CA ARG A 433 -51.78 -30.92 -27.89
C ARG A 433 -50.32 -31.11 -28.36
N GLY A 434 -49.75 -30.16 -29.11
CA GLY A 434 -48.36 -30.20 -29.61
C GLY A 434 -47.32 -29.54 -28.71
N VAL A 435 -47.65 -28.45 -28.00
CA VAL A 435 -46.65 -27.70 -27.21
C VAL A 435 -46.49 -28.30 -25.81
N GLU A 436 -47.59 -28.65 -25.14
CA GLU A 436 -47.54 -29.40 -23.88
C GLU A 436 -46.84 -30.75 -24.03
N ALA A 437 -46.99 -31.44 -25.16
CA ALA A 437 -46.30 -32.72 -25.41
C ALA A 437 -44.77 -32.55 -25.58
N MET A 438 -44.30 -31.47 -26.20
CA MET A 438 -42.86 -31.16 -26.29
C MET A 438 -42.27 -30.71 -24.95
N TRP A 439 -43.08 -30.11 -24.07
CA TRP A 439 -42.64 -29.58 -22.77
C TRP A 439 -42.73 -30.61 -21.63
N ALA A 440 -43.79 -31.41 -21.58
CA ALA A 440 -43.97 -32.47 -20.59
C ALA A 440 -42.90 -33.57 -20.68
N GLY A 441 -42.28 -33.75 -21.87
CA GLY A 441 -41.14 -34.64 -22.04
C GLY A 441 -39.84 -34.18 -21.34
N LYS A 442 -39.73 -32.91 -20.94
CA LYS A 442 -38.53 -32.34 -20.27
C LYS A 442 -38.68 -32.20 -18.75
N GLU A 443 -39.89 -32.11 -18.21
CA GLU A 443 -40.10 -32.04 -16.74
C GLU A 443 -39.62 -33.31 -16.01
N VAL A 444 -39.48 -34.45 -16.71
CA VAL A 444 -38.98 -35.70 -16.13
C VAL A 444 -37.46 -35.70 -15.90
N VAL A 445 -36.69 -34.76 -16.48
CA VAL A 445 -35.21 -34.77 -16.39
C VAL A 445 -34.67 -33.82 -15.31
N HIS A 446 -35.49 -32.95 -14.71
CA HIS A 446 -35.07 -32.04 -13.64
C HIS A 446 -35.57 -32.42 -12.24
N ALA A 447 -36.23 -33.59 -12.09
CA ALA A 447 -36.67 -34.14 -10.80
C ALA A 447 -35.91 -35.41 -10.38
N ALA A 448 -34.72 -35.67 -10.96
CA ALA A 448 -33.82 -36.77 -10.58
C ALA A 448 -32.43 -36.23 -10.24
#